data_AF-A0AAN8E4U7-F1
#
_entry.id   AF-A0AAN8E4U7-F1
#
_cell.length_a   1.000
_cell.length_b   1.000
_cell.length_c   1.000
_cell.angle_alpha   90.00
_cell.angle_beta   90.00
_cell.angle_gamma   90.00
#
_symmetry.space_group_name_H-M   'P 1'
#
loop_
_entity.id
_entity.type
_entity.pdbx_description
1 polymer ?
#
loop_
_entity_poly.entity_id
_entity_poly.type
_entity_poly.pdbx_seq_one_letter_code
_entity_poly.pdbx_strand_id
1 'polypeptide(L)'
;MKETTTTLMLSGGGYLEDVYKLVRYCYKQSEEDAKNKIEAIWQEESHLNKYLLYNKPAKVLSPEYLWSDYDGIPEDIQVVRISQLIYAEEMVDIDVKSLTFKE
;
A
#
# COMPACT_ATOMS: atom_id res chain seq x y z
N MET A 1 10.26 13.56 8.54
CA MET A 1 8.77 13.63 8.49
C MET A 1 8.19 13.33 7.10
N LYS A 2 8.98 12.90 6.09
CA LYS A 2 8.45 12.56 4.76
C LYS A 2 8.21 11.05 4.56
N GLU A 3 8.86 10.19 5.34
CA GLU A 3 8.83 8.73 5.13
C GLU A 3 7.73 8.02 5.91
N THR A 4 7.33 8.52 7.08
CA THR A 4 6.41 7.82 7.98
C THR A 4 4.97 7.72 7.44
N THR A 5 4.60 8.57 6.48
CA THR A 5 3.24 8.58 5.90
C THR A 5 3.09 7.63 4.71
N THR A 6 4.20 7.28 4.04
CA THR A 6 4.19 6.35 2.89
C THR A 6 4.11 4.89 3.35
N THR A 7 4.66 4.56 4.52
CA THR A 7 4.67 3.17 5.06
C THR A 7 3.30 2.63 5.49
N LEU A 8 2.25 3.47 5.58
CA LEU A 8 0.89 2.99 5.88
C LEU A 8 0.18 2.36 4.67
N MET A 9 0.76 2.49 3.49
CA MET A 9 0.20 1.96 2.25
C MET A 9 0.68 0.55 1.96
N LEU A 10 -0.14 -0.28 1.32
CA LEU A 10 0.17 -1.63 0.79
C LEU A 10 -0.07 -2.82 1.72
N SER A 11 -0.67 -2.66 2.90
CA SER A 11 -1.30 -3.79 3.60
C SER A 11 -2.66 -3.43 4.22
N GLY A 12 -3.58 -2.97 3.36
CA GLY A 12 -4.97 -2.75 3.74
C GLY A 12 -5.70 -4.10 3.91
N GLY A 13 -5.72 -4.63 5.13
CA GLY A 13 -6.48 -5.83 5.50
C GLY A 13 -7.52 -5.55 6.59
N GLY A 14 -8.56 -6.38 6.67
CA GLY A 14 -9.62 -6.21 7.66
C GLY A 14 -10.81 -7.12 7.40
N TYR A 15 -11.94 -6.85 8.06
CA TYR A 15 -13.19 -7.51 7.72
C TYR A 15 -13.64 -7.10 6.32
N LEU A 16 -14.30 -8.03 5.61
CA LEU A 16 -14.73 -7.85 4.23
C LEU A 16 -15.52 -6.54 4.04
N GLU A 17 -16.43 -6.24 4.96
CA GLU A 17 -17.25 -5.04 4.91
C GLU A 17 -16.43 -3.74 5.01
N ASP A 18 -15.40 -3.72 5.87
CA ASP A 18 -14.54 -2.55 6.06
C ASP A 18 -13.63 -2.34 4.87
N VAL A 19 -13.06 -3.42 4.34
CA VAL A 19 -12.23 -3.38 3.12
C VAL A 19 -13.08 -2.94 1.93
N TYR A 20 -14.32 -3.45 1.80
CA TYR A 20 -15.24 -3.04 0.74
C TYR A 20 -15.52 -1.54 0.79
N LYS A 21 -15.82 -0.98 1.97
CA LYS A 21 -16.05 0.47 2.14
C LYS A 21 -14.83 1.30 1.77
N LEU A 22 -13.64 0.87 2.20
CA LEU A 22 -12.38 1.55 1.91
C LEU A 22 -12.09 1.55 0.40
N VAL A 23 -12.14 0.38 -0.25
CA VAL A 23 -11.88 0.26 -1.70
C VAL A 23 -12.90 1.06 -2.51
N ARG A 24 -14.19 1.00 -2.13
CA ARG A 24 -15.25 1.79 -2.79
C ARG A 24 -15.05 3.29 -2.60
N TYR A 25 -14.51 3.72 -1.47
CA TYR A 25 -14.18 5.13 -1.25
C TYR A 25 -13.03 5.57 -2.15
N CYS A 26 -11.90 4.85 -2.18
CA CYS A 26 -10.76 5.19 -3.02
C CYS A 26 -11.15 5.27 -4.50
N TYR A 27 -11.90 4.26 -4.99
CA TYR A 27 -12.40 4.26 -6.36
C TYR A 27 -13.22 5.51 -6.70
N LYS A 28 -14.15 5.92 -5.82
CA LYS A 28 -14.96 7.12 -6.03
C LYS A 28 -14.14 8.41 -6.03
N GLN A 29 -13.09 8.49 -5.19
CA GLN A 29 -12.20 9.64 -5.19
C GLN A 29 -11.35 9.70 -6.46
N SER A 30 -10.87 8.56 -6.94
CA SER A 30 -10.17 8.44 -8.22
C SER A 30 -11.05 8.88 -9.40
N GLU A 31 -12.32 8.44 -9.45
CA GLU A 31 -13.26 8.91 -10.48
C GLU A 31 -13.53 10.43 -10.42
N GLU A 32 -13.61 11.00 -9.22
CA GLU A 32 -13.82 12.43 -9.02
C GLU A 32 -12.61 13.25 -9.46
N ASP A 33 -11.40 12.80 -9.09
CA ASP A 33 -10.14 13.41 -9.51
C ASP A 33 -10.01 13.38 -11.04
N ALA A 34 -10.32 12.26 -11.67
CA ALA A 34 -10.33 12.11 -13.12
C ALA A 34 -11.31 13.09 -13.82
N LYS A 35 -12.52 13.28 -13.27
CA LYS A 35 -13.49 14.27 -13.79
C LYS A 35 -12.98 15.70 -13.68
N ASN A 36 -12.28 16.00 -12.58
CA ASN A 36 -11.69 17.30 -12.32
C ASN A 36 -10.34 17.50 -13.02
N LYS A 37 -9.85 16.51 -13.78
CA LYS A 37 -8.55 16.50 -14.48
C LYS A 37 -7.38 16.75 -13.53
N ILE A 38 -7.48 16.22 -12.31
CA ILE A 38 -6.43 16.22 -11.31
C ILE A 38 -6.01 14.78 -11.04
N GLU A 39 -4.76 14.60 -10.60
CA GLU A 39 -4.25 13.31 -10.15
C GLU A 39 -3.61 13.50 -8.79
N ALA A 40 -3.85 12.55 -7.88
CA ALA A 40 -3.23 12.57 -6.58
C ALA A 40 -1.72 12.26 -6.69
N ILE A 41 -0.89 12.98 -5.93
CA ILE A 41 0.57 12.87 -5.98
C ILE A 41 1.04 11.44 -5.78
N TRP A 42 0.37 10.70 -4.89
CA TRP A 42 0.61 9.28 -4.65
C TRP A 42 -0.62 8.47 -5.04
N GLN A 43 -1.27 8.76 -6.16
CA GLN A 43 -2.37 7.95 -6.73
C GLN A 43 -3.39 7.45 -5.66
N GLU A 44 -3.70 6.16 -5.66
CA GLU A 44 -4.61 5.48 -4.72
C GLU A 44 -4.19 5.66 -3.25
N GLU A 45 -2.88 5.77 -3.02
CA GLU A 45 -2.26 5.89 -1.70
C GLU A 45 -2.71 7.16 -0.97
N SER A 46 -2.84 8.26 -1.72
CA SER A 46 -3.31 9.53 -1.19
C SER A 46 -4.77 9.46 -0.71
N HIS A 47 -5.62 8.74 -1.45
CA HIS A 47 -7.02 8.55 -1.09
C HIS A 47 -7.18 7.62 0.11
N LEU A 48 -6.36 6.57 0.20
CA LEU A 48 -6.30 5.68 1.36
C LEU A 48 -5.94 6.44 2.63
N ASN A 49 -4.88 7.26 2.59
CA ASN A 49 -4.47 8.07 3.74
C ASN A 49 -5.57 9.05 4.18
N LYS A 50 -6.27 9.68 3.23
CA LYS A 50 -7.42 10.55 3.51
C LYS A 50 -8.55 9.76 4.19
N TYR A 51 -8.83 8.54 3.75
CA TYR A 51 -9.86 7.69 4.36
C TYR A 51 -9.52 7.33 5.82
N LEU A 52 -8.27 6.89 6.07
CA LEU A 52 -7.81 6.48 7.40
C LEU A 52 -7.67 7.63 8.39
N LEU A 53 -7.53 8.87 7.89
CA LEU A 53 -7.56 10.07 8.73
C LEU A 53 -8.89 10.19 9.49
N TYR A 54 -10.01 9.94 8.79
CA TYR A 54 -11.37 10.05 9.34
C TYR A 54 -11.90 8.72 9.89
N ASN A 55 -11.49 7.59 9.30
CA ASN A 55 -11.90 6.24 9.70
C ASN A 55 -10.70 5.54 10.35
N LYS A 56 -10.52 5.77 11.66
CA LYS A 56 -9.36 5.25 12.39
C LYS A 56 -9.32 3.71 12.31
N PRO A 57 -8.19 3.11 11.91
CA PRO A 57 -8.07 1.66 11.88
C PRO A 57 -8.04 1.10 13.30
N ALA A 58 -8.54 -0.12 13.48
CA ALA A 58 -8.51 -0.81 14.76
C ALA A 58 -7.08 -1.18 15.21
N LYS A 59 -6.18 -1.40 14.24
CA LYS A 59 -4.77 -1.70 14.46
C LYS A 59 -3.92 -0.99 13.41
N VAL A 60 -2.74 -0.58 13.82
CA VAL A 60 -1.70 -0.03 12.94
C VAL A 60 -0.51 -0.98 13.01
N LEU A 61 0.00 -1.39 11.86
CA LEU A 61 1.18 -2.25 11.78
C LEU A 61 2.44 -1.39 11.90
N SER A 62 3.47 -1.94 12.55
CA SER A 62 4.80 -1.33 12.58
C SER A 62 5.47 -1.41 11.19
N PRO A 63 6.49 -0.57 10.91
CA PRO A 63 7.27 -0.64 9.67
C PRO A 63 7.92 -2.02 9.42
N GLU A 64 8.03 -2.87 10.45
CA GLU A 64 8.47 -4.27 10.34
C GLU A 64 7.70 -5.10 9.31
N TYR A 65 6.44 -4.73 9.04
CA TYR A 65 5.55 -5.42 8.10
C TYR A 65 5.55 -4.82 6.68
N LEU A 66 6.35 -3.78 6.45
CA LEU A 66 6.53 -3.18 5.14
C LEU A 66 7.90 -2.47 5.11
N TRP A 67 8.96 -3.26 4.98
CA TRP A 67 10.32 -2.75 4.91
C TRP A 67 10.78 -2.56 3.47
N SER A 68 11.61 -1.55 3.24
CA SER A 68 12.29 -1.35 1.95
C SER A 68 13.77 -1.66 2.10
N ASP A 69 14.29 -2.58 1.29
CA ASP A 69 15.68 -3.04 1.38
C ASP A 69 16.69 -1.99 0.86
N TYR A 70 16.22 -0.82 0.39
CA TYR A 70 17.07 0.32 0.04
C TYR A 70 17.64 1.03 1.29
N ASP A 71 16.97 0.91 2.44
CA ASP A 71 17.34 1.60 3.67
C ASP A 71 18.01 0.65 4.68
N GLY A 72 18.97 1.19 5.45
CA GLY A 72 19.57 0.47 6.56
C GLY A 72 18.55 0.25 7.69
N ILE A 73 18.60 -0.91 8.35
CA ILE A 73 17.68 -1.26 9.43
C ILE A 73 18.03 -0.43 10.69
N PRO A 74 17.12 0.43 11.19
CA PRO A 74 17.33 1.22 12.39
C PRO A 74 17.15 0.37 13.67
N GLU A 75 17.66 0.87 14.80
CA GLU A 75 17.70 0.11 16.08
C GLU A 75 16.31 -0.20 16.67
N ASP A 76 15.27 0.54 16.27
CA ASP A 76 13.89 0.36 16.70
C ASP A 76 13.16 -0.77 15.93
N ILE A 77 13.75 -1.30 14.87
CA ILE A 77 13.26 -2.44 14.09
C ILE A 77 13.95 -3.71 14.57
N GLN A 78 13.20 -4.59 15.24
CA GLN A 78 13.76 -5.83 15.78
C GLN A 78 13.78 -6.94 14.73
N VAL A 79 12.71 -7.03 13.93
CA VAL A 79 12.57 -8.07 12.90
C VAL A 79 11.87 -7.50 11.68
N VAL A 80 12.50 -7.63 10.50
CA VAL A 80 11.83 -7.42 9.22
C VAL A 80 11.01 -8.67 8.87
N ARG A 81 9.70 -8.52 8.72
CA ARG A 81 8.77 -9.63 8.45
C ARG A 81 8.39 -9.72 6.98
N ILE A 82 8.29 -8.56 6.32
CA ILE A 82 7.99 -8.44 4.89
C ILE A 82 8.88 -7.32 4.34
N SER A 83 9.64 -7.60 3.30
CA SER A 83 10.43 -6.61 2.57
C SER A 83 10.01 -6.51 1.10
N GLN A 84 10.22 -5.32 0.53
CA GLN A 84 10.01 -5.08 -0.90
C GLN A 84 11.12 -5.75 -1.71
N LEU A 85 10.74 -6.43 -2.80
CA LEU A 85 11.71 -7.00 -3.73
C LEU A 85 12.41 -5.89 -4.50
N ILE A 86 13.75 -5.90 -4.48
CA ILE A 86 14.56 -5.06 -5.35
C ILE A 86 14.58 -5.71 -6.73
N TYR A 87 13.83 -5.15 -7.68
CA TYR A 87 14.01 -5.47 -9.09
C TYR A 87 15.07 -4.52 -9.67
N ALA A 88 16.09 -5.09 -10.32
CA ALA A 88 16.86 -4.32 -11.30
C ALA A 88 15.94 -4.05 -12.50
N GLU A 89 15.97 -2.85 -13.06
CA GLU A 89 15.15 -2.37 -14.19
C GLU A 89 15.31 -3.18 -15.52
N GLU A 90 15.80 -4.42 -15.47
CA GLU A 90 15.79 -5.35 -16.60
C GLU A 90 14.69 -6.41 -16.40
N MET A 91 13.61 -6.25 -17.18
CA MET A 91 12.54 -7.22 -17.47
C MET A 91 11.50 -7.51 -16.37
N VAL A 92 10.35 -6.84 -16.49
CA VAL A 92 9.07 -7.34 -15.97
C VAL A 92 8.13 -7.60 -17.16
N ASP A 93 8.46 -8.61 -17.97
CA ASP A 93 7.42 -9.42 -18.61
C ASP A 93 7.05 -10.50 -17.58
N ILE A 94 6.22 -10.14 -16.60
CA ILE A 94 5.57 -11.16 -15.78
C ILE A 94 4.51 -11.81 -16.69
N ASP A 95 4.87 -12.94 -17.28
CA ASP A 95 3.87 -13.83 -17.89
C ASP A 95 3.03 -14.42 -16.76
N VAL A 96 1.90 -13.76 -16.49
CA VAL A 96 0.87 -14.13 -15.50
C VAL A 96 0.35 -15.56 -15.74
N LYS A 97 0.64 -16.20 -16.88
CA LYS A 97 0.25 -17.58 -17.18
C LYS A 97 1.08 -18.65 -16.46
N SER A 98 2.22 -18.32 -15.87
CA SER A 98 3.11 -19.32 -15.24
C SER A 98 2.72 -19.70 -13.80
N LEU A 99 1.84 -18.95 -13.15
CA LEU A 99 1.29 -19.30 -11.82
C LEU A 99 0.15 -20.32 -11.97
N THR A 100 0.49 -21.54 -12.38
CA THR A 100 -0.39 -22.68 -12.16
C THR A 100 -0.28 -23.10 -10.70
N PHE A 101 -1.33 -22.83 -9.92
CA PHE A 101 -1.54 -23.48 -8.64
C PHE A 101 -1.63 -24.99 -8.90
N LYS A 102 -0.67 -25.75 -8.38
CA LYS A 102 -0.84 -27.20 -8.27
C LYS A 102 -1.86 -27.45 -7.16
N GLU A 103 -2.98 -28.07 -7.54
CA GLU A 103 -3.92 -28.74 -6.62
C GLU A 103 -3.23 -29.82 -5.79
#